data_AF-A0AB35AST7-F1
#
_entry.id   AF-A0AB35AST7-F1
#
_cell.length_a   1.000
_cell.length_b   1.000
_cell.length_c   1.000
_cell.angle_alpha   90.00
_cell.angle_beta   90.00
_cell.angle_gamma   90.00
#
_symmetry.space_group_name_H-M   'P 1'
#
loop_
_entity.id
_entity.type
_entity.pdbx_description
1 polymer ?
#
loop_
_entity_poly.entity_id
_entity_poly.type
_entity_poly.pdbx_seq_one_letter_code
_entity_poly.pdbx_strand_id
1 'polypeptide(L)'
;MNKKTETQANDASVEGYLTELGDRVREVREKRELNVVRVCFMSGLSVNTVQNMEKGKAPAYNSLWKLIQGLEEVPDNILPPDRHEILPLEGQASDDELQVCLSLSKIFEKNRESLLEILSEVERIKTDHTLNEGKKVPPDKRQPVLVELGERIRDIRLARGLSGADLAAASGLHAPAIHLIEIGMRNPNLDTLLKIAAALRVPTALLFAGFPRVDATFALFRVRGLYSGILSTSEQARILFDKLDVLQRVTRDIIN
;
A
#
# COMPACT_ATOMS: atom_id res chain seq x y z
N MET A 1 -0.90 -27.80 26.35
CA MET A 1 -0.06 -26.93 27.19
C MET A 1 -0.11 -25.50 26.64
N ASN A 2 -0.50 -24.54 27.49
CA ASN A 2 -0.26 -23.08 27.47
C ASN A 2 -0.70 -22.10 26.36
N LYS A 3 -1.81 -22.30 25.63
CA LYS A 3 -2.40 -21.21 24.82
C LYS A 3 -2.79 -19.94 25.61
N LYS A 4 -3.16 -20.05 26.90
CA LYS A 4 -3.58 -18.89 27.71
C LYS A 4 -2.43 -17.97 28.14
N THR A 5 -1.24 -18.51 28.35
CA THR A 5 -0.07 -17.77 28.85
C THR A 5 0.63 -17.00 27.72
N GLU A 6 0.63 -17.55 26.50
CA GLU A 6 1.16 -16.88 25.30
C GLU A 6 0.28 -15.72 24.83
N THR A 7 -1.05 -15.85 24.90
CA THR A 7 -1.96 -14.75 24.52
C THR A 7 -1.81 -13.53 25.43
N GLN A 8 -1.67 -13.73 26.75
CA GLN A 8 -1.52 -12.62 27.70
C GLN A 8 -0.16 -11.90 27.58
N ALA A 9 0.93 -12.63 27.31
CA ALA A 9 2.24 -12.03 27.10
C ALA A 9 2.32 -11.26 25.76
N ASN A 10 1.64 -11.76 24.72
CA ASN A 10 1.57 -11.09 23.42
C ASN A 10 0.73 -9.80 23.51
N ASP A 11 -0.39 -9.82 24.23
CA ASP A 11 -1.24 -8.64 24.43
C ASP A 11 -0.52 -7.52 25.21
N ALA A 12 0.22 -7.86 26.27
CA ALA A 12 1.02 -6.88 27.02
C ALA A 12 2.18 -6.30 26.18
N SER A 13 2.77 -7.10 25.29
CA SER A 13 3.82 -6.65 24.37
C SER A 13 3.28 -5.69 23.31
N VAL A 14 2.08 -5.93 22.79
CA VAL A 14 1.39 -5.04 21.84
C VAL A 14 0.98 -3.74 22.53
N GLU A 15 0.42 -3.79 23.74
CA GLU A 15 0.05 -2.59 24.50
C GLU A 15 1.27 -1.68 24.72
N GLY A 16 2.41 -2.25 25.14
CA GLY A 16 3.66 -1.50 25.30
C GLY A 16 4.18 -0.89 23.99
N TYR A 17 4.04 -1.60 22.86
CA TYR A 17 4.38 -1.06 21.54
C TYR A 17 3.50 0.14 21.18
N LEU A 18 2.19 0.06 21.41
CA LEU A 18 1.27 1.16 21.09
C LEU A 18 1.49 2.38 21.98
N THR A 19 1.81 2.19 23.26
CA THR A 19 2.19 3.29 24.14
C THR A 19 3.44 4.00 23.62
N GLU A 20 4.49 3.25 23.26
CA GLU A 20 5.72 3.83 22.71
C GLU A 20 5.48 4.55 21.38
N LEU A 21 4.61 4.01 20.51
CA LEU A 21 4.17 4.70 19.29
C LEU A 21 3.54 6.06 19.63
N GLY A 22 2.64 6.10 20.61
CA GLY A 22 1.97 7.32 21.03
C GLY A 22 2.95 8.37 21.55
N ASP A 23 3.95 7.95 22.31
CA ASP A 23 5.02 8.81 22.82
C ASP A 23 5.89 9.34 21.67
N ARG A 24 6.30 8.50 20.72
CA ARG A 24 7.07 8.92 19.53
C ARG A 24 6.31 9.93 18.67
N VAL A 25 5.03 9.71 18.42
CA VAL A 25 4.17 10.66 17.70
C VAL A 25 4.15 12.01 18.41
N ARG A 26 3.97 12.01 19.74
CA ARG A 26 3.98 13.22 20.56
C ARG A 26 5.33 13.93 20.50
N GLU A 27 6.42 13.20 20.67
CA GLU A 27 7.78 13.74 20.63
C GLU A 27 8.11 14.39 19.29
N VAL A 28 7.81 13.73 18.17
CA VAL A 28 8.02 14.29 16.83
C VAL A 28 7.21 15.56 16.65
N ARG A 29 5.94 15.54 17.06
CA ARG A 29 5.04 16.69 16.97
C ARG A 29 5.56 17.88 17.79
N GLU A 30 6.00 17.64 19.01
CA GLU A 30 6.50 18.68 19.93
C GLU A 30 7.87 19.22 19.52
N LYS A 31 8.79 18.37 19.02
CA LYS A 31 10.07 18.80 18.45
C LYS A 31 9.91 19.74 17.25
N ARG A 32 8.78 19.64 16.55
CA ARG A 32 8.40 20.51 15.42
C ARG A 32 7.51 21.68 15.85
N GLU A 33 7.32 21.90 17.15
CA GLU A 33 6.49 22.97 17.73
C GLU A 33 5.02 22.93 17.24
N LEU A 34 4.53 21.74 16.87
CA LEU A 34 3.17 21.56 16.37
C LEU A 34 2.22 21.26 17.53
N ASN A 35 1.07 21.91 17.54
CA ASN A 35 -0.05 21.47 18.38
C ASN A 35 -0.90 20.43 17.62
N VAL A 36 -1.76 19.70 18.35
CA VAL A 36 -2.60 18.64 17.77
C VAL A 36 -3.49 19.17 16.65
N VAL A 37 -4.02 20.40 16.78
CA VAL A 37 -4.88 21.03 15.78
C VAL A 37 -4.11 21.26 14.46
N ARG A 38 -2.84 21.67 14.54
CA ARG A 38 -2.00 21.87 13.37
C ARG A 38 -1.74 20.55 12.64
N VAL A 39 -1.46 19.47 13.37
CA VAL A 39 -1.31 18.12 12.76
C VAL A 39 -2.60 17.65 12.10
N CYS A 40 -3.76 17.90 12.73
CA CYS A 40 -5.06 17.58 12.14
C CYS A 40 -5.29 18.30 10.81
N PHE A 41 -4.93 19.59 10.74
CA PHE A 41 -5.01 20.36 9.50
C PHE A 41 -4.11 19.78 8.40
N MET A 42 -2.87 19.40 8.73
CA MET A 42 -1.90 18.87 7.77
C MET A 42 -2.25 17.45 7.28
N SER A 43 -2.80 16.61 8.16
CA SER A 43 -3.12 15.20 7.87
C SER A 43 -4.56 14.96 7.40
N GLY A 44 -5.45 15.94 7.57
CA GLY A 44 -6.89 15.78 7.37
C GLY A 44 -7.56 14.82 8.36
N LEU A 45 -6.94 14.59 9.52
CA LEU A 45 -7.47 13.73 10.59
C LEU A 45 -8.25 14.54 11.62
N SER A 46 -9.12 13.86 12.37
CA SER A 46 -9.80 14.49 13.50
C SER A 46 -8.90 14.53 14.74
N VAL A 47 -9.12 15.53 15.59
CA VAL A 47 -8.40 15.70 16.88
C VAL A 47 -8.47 14.43 17.72
N ASN A 48 -9.64 13.80 17.81
CA ASN A 48 -9.80 12.55 18.56
C ASN A 48 -8.97 11.40 17.97
N THR A 49 -8.79 11.34 16.65
CA THR A 49 -7.96 10.31 16.00
C THR A 49 -6.50 10.47 16.41
N VAL A 50 -5.96 11.68 16.30
CA VAL A 50 -4.56 11.97 16.69
C VAL A 50 -4.35 11.76 18.19
N GLN A 51 -5.26 12.23 19.03
CA GLN A 51 -5.17 12.04 20.48
C GLN A 51 -5.27 10.57 20.89
N ASN A 52 -6.11 9.76 20.22
CA ASN A 52 -6.19 8.34 20.50
C ASN A 52 -4.88 7.61 20.14
N MET A 53 -4.22 8.00 19.03
CA MET A 53 -2.90 7.49 18.68
C MET A 53 -1.86 7.84 19.74
N GLU A 54 -1.80 9.11 20.17
CA GLU A 54 -0.87 9.56 21.22
C GLU A 54 -1.13 8.88 22.57
N LYS A 55 -2.37 8.45 22.84
CA LYS A 55 -2.74 7.68 24.03
C LYS A 55 -2.45 6.18 23.90
N GLY A 56 -1.83 5.74 22.81
CA GLY A 56 -1.51 4.34 22.57
C GLY A 56 -2.69 3.47 22.17
N LYS A 57 -3.74 4.04 21.57
CA LYS A 57 -4.79 3.22 20.93
C LYS A 57 -4.37 2.87 19.51
N ALA A 58 -4.53 1.60 19.14
CA ALA A 58 -4.19 1.08 17.83
C ALA A 58 -4.88 1.86 16.69
N PRO A 59 -4.14 2.60 15.85
CA PRO A 59 -4.73 3.29 14.72
C PRO A 59 -5.07 2.35 13.57
N ALA A 60 -6.01 2.77 12.73
CA ALA A 60 -6.16 2.21 11.39
C ALA A 60 -4.96 2.61 10.51
N TYR A 61 -4.53 1.73 9.61
CA TYR A 61 -3.37 1.96 8.74
C TYR A 61 -3.45 3.30 7.99
N ASN A 62 -4.55 3.56 7.30
CA ASN A 62 -4.72 4.81 6.54
C ASN A 62 -4.62 6.06 7.43
N SER A 63 -5.15 5.97 8.66
CA SER A 63 -5.07 7.09 9.61
C SER A 63 -3.64 7.31 10.08
N LEU A 64 -2.90 6.24 10.39
CA LEU A 64 -1.49 6.34 10.77
C LEU A 64 -0.64 6.86 9.62
N TRP A 65 -0.88 6.39 8.39
CA TRP A 65 -0.17 6.86 7.22
C TRP A 65 -0.40 8.36 6.96
N LYS A 66 -1.65 8.83 7.02
CA LYS A 66 -1.96 10.27 6.92
C LYS A 66 -1.29 11.10 8.00
N LEU A 67 -1.19 10.57 9.22
CA LEU A 67 -0.49 11.23 10.32
C LEU A 67 1.01 11.34 10.00
N ILE A 68 1.66 10.25 9.60
CA ILE A 68 3.09 10.23 9.22
C ILE A 68 3.36 11.23 8.09
N GLN A 69 2.52 11.25 7.05
CA GLN A 69 2.62 12.21 5.94
C GLN A 69 2.40 13.66 6.41
N GLY A 70 1.38 13.90 7.25
CA GLY A 70 1.10 15.22 7.79
C GLY A 70 2.15 15.73 8.78
N LEU A 71 2.94 14.84 9.37
CA LEU A 71 4.12 15.19 10.18
C LEU A 71 5.38 15.35 9.32
N GLU A 72 5.30 15.09 8.01
CA GLU A 72 6.45 15.05 7.09
C GLU A 72 7.57 14.16 7.62
N GLU A 73 7.18 12.96 8.06
CA GLU A 73 8.08 11.94 8.61
C GLU A 73 8.05 10.65 7.80
N VAL A 74 8.98 9.77 8.17
CA VAL A 74 9.05 8.41 7.63
C VAL A 74 8.58 7.39 8.66
N PRO A 75 8.03 6.23 8.24
CA PRO A 75 7.53 5.21 9.16
C PRO A 75 8.52 4.81 10.26
N ASP A 76 9.80 4.63 9.94
CA ASP A 76 10.85 4.24 10.91
C ASP A 76 11.08 5.25 12.04
N ASN A 77 10.77 6.53 11.81
CA ASN A 77 10.89 7.56 12.84
C ASN A 77 9.69 7.58 13.79
N ILE A 78 8.56 7.02 13.36
CA ILE A 78 7.30 7.03 14.12
C ILE A 78 7.04 5.67 14.77
N LEU A 79 7.25 4.58 14.03
CA LEU A 79 7.04 3.23 14.51
C LEU A 79 8.15 2.82 15.49
N PRO A 80 7.79 2.25 16.64
CA PRO A 80 8.74 1.58 17.53
C PRO A 80 9.47 0.42 16.83
N PRO A 81 10.64 0.00 17.35
CA PRO A 81 11.30 -1.19 16.86
C PRO A 81 10.43 -2.43 17.07
N ASP A 82 10.37 -3.27 16.05
CA ASP A 82 9.66 -4.54 16.09
C ASP A 82 10.27 -5.52 17.10
N ARG A 83 9.41 -6.32 17.75
CA ARG A 83 9.81 -7.28 18.80
C ARG A 83 9.92 -8.72 18.30
N HIS A 84 9.70 -8.95 17.01
CA HIS A 84 9.84 -10.26 16.35
C HIS A 84 11.16 -10.37 15.58
N GLU A 85 11.53 -11.60 15.24
CA GLU A 85 12.70 -11.85 14.40
C GLU A 85 12.51 -11.26 13.00
N ILE A 86 13.49 -10.46 12.57
CA ILE A 86 13.54 -9.88 11.23
C ILE A 86 14.54 -10.69 10.42
N LEU A 87 14.08 -11.30 9.34
CA LEU A 87 14.93 -11.99 8.37
C LEU A 87 15.09 -11.13 7.12
N PRO A 88 16.28 -11.06 6.52
CA PRO A 88 16.45 -10.46 5.21
C PRO A 88 15.48 -11.08 4.20
N LEU A 89 14.99 -10.27 3.26
CA LEU A 89 14.30 -10.81 2.09
C LEU A 89 15.39 -11.31 1.14
N GLU A 90 15.49 -12.62 0.97
CA GLU A 90 16.45 -13.22 0.04
C GLU A 90 15.95 -13.08 -1.40
N GLY A 91 16.84 -12.66 -2.29
CA GLY A 91 16.53 -12.50 -3.70
C GLY A 91 17.25 -11.32 -4.32
N GLN A 92 18.41 -11.58 -4.93
CA GLN A 92 18.94 -10.67 -5.93
C GLN A 92 18.18 -10.89 -7.22
N ALA A 93 17.94 -9.80 -7.96
CA ALA A 93 17.49 -9.96 -9.32
C ALA A 93 18.65 -10.42 -10.15
N SER A 94 18.34 -11.31 -11.07
CA SER A 94 19.25 -11.61 -12.17
C SER A 94 19.53 -10.32 -12.96
N ASP A 95 20.70 -10.28 -13.60
CA ASP A 95 21.02 -9.21 -14.56
C ASP A 95 19.93 -9.09 -15.63
N ASP A 96 19.34 -10.21 -16.06
CA ASP A 96 18.25 -10.24 -17.03
C ASP A 96 16.98 -9.53 -16.52
N GLU A 97 16.56 -9.81 -15.28
CA GLU A 97 15.40 -9.12 -14.66
C GLU A 97 15.67 -7.61 -14.56
N LEU A 98 16.88 -7.21 -14.16
CA LEU A 98 17.27 -5.81 -14.09
C LEU A 98 17.27 -5.15 -15.48
N GLN A 99 17.77 -5.83 -16.52
CA GLN A 99 17.72 -5.32 -17.90
C GLN A 99 16.29 -5.14 -18.40
N VAL A 100 15.38 -6.06 -18.08
CA VAL A 100 13.95 -5.90 -18.40
C VAL A 100 13.39 -4.65 -17.72
N CYS A 101 13.66 -4.43 -16.42
CA CYS A 101 13.22 -3.22 -15.73
C CYS A 101 13.75 -1.94 -16.36
N LEU A 102 15.05 -1.92 -16.69
CA LEU A 102 15.70 -0.76 -17.30
C LEU A 102 15.09 -0.47 -18.67
N SER A 103 14.82 -1.50 -19.47
CA SER A 103 14.18 -1.35 -20.77
C SER A 103 12.76 -0.78 -20.66
N LEU A 104 11.95 -1.30 -19.73
CA LEU A 104 10.61 -0.79 -19.44
C LEU A 104 10.64 0.65 -18.91
N SER A 105 11.54 0.96 -17.97
CA SER A 105 11.70 2.32 -17.42
C SER A 105 12.02 3.32 -18.51
N LYS A 106 12.94 2.97 -19.42
CA LYS A 106 13.33 3.83 -20.54
C LYS A 106 12.16 4.07 -21.52
N ILE A 107 11.38 3.04 -21.81
CA ILE A 107 10.17 3.18 -22.66
C ILE A 107 9.14 4.07 -21.95
N PHE A 108 8.91 3.86 -20.66
CA PHE A 108 7.96 4.66 -19.89
C PHE A 108 8.37 6.14 -19.84
N GLU A 109 9.64 6.42 -19.54
CA GLU A 109 10.18 7.79 -19.54
C GLU A 109 10.01 8.47 -20.89
N LYS A 110 10.31 7.78 -21.99
CA LYS A 110 10.15 8.32 -23.35
C LYS A 110 8.70 8.69 -23.68
N ASN A 111 7.72 7.98 -23.14
CA ASN A 111 6.29 8.14 -23.48
C ASN A 111 5.47 8.77 -22.33
N ARG A 112 6.12 9.23 -21.26
CA ARG A 112 5.46 9.65 -20.02
C ARG A 112 4.43 10.75 -20.26
N GLU A 113 4.77 11.77 -21.03
CA GLU A 113 3.88 12.90 -21.31
C GLU A 113 2.63 12.46 -22.08
N SER A 114 2.79 11.69 -23.15
CA SER A 114 1.66 11.16 -23.93
C SER A 114 0.76 10.25 -23.10
N LEU A 115 1.34 9.43 -22.22
CA LEU A 115 0.56 8.58 -21.31
C LEU A 115 -0.24 9.43 -20.30
N LEU A 116 0.35 10.49 -19.76
CA LEU A 116 -0.34 11.42 -18.85
C LEU A 116 -1.48 12.17 -19.57
N GLU A 117 -1.26 12.57 -20.82
CA GLU A 117 -2.29 13.20 -21.65
C GLU A 117 -3.48 12.26 -21.89
N ILE A 118 -3.21 11.01 -22.29
CA ILE A 118 -4.25 9.99 -22.47
C ILE A 118 -5.00 9.75 -21.16
N LEU A 119 -4.28 9.61 -20.04
CA LEU A 119 -4.90 9.40 -18.72
C LEU A 119 -5.80 10.57 -18.33
N SER A 120 -5.33 11.81 -18.52
CA SER A 120 -6.11 13.02 -18.25
C SER A 120 -7.41 13.04 -19.06
N GLU A 121 -7.36 12.66 -20.34
CA GLU A 121 -8.53 12.65 -21.20
C GLU A 121 -9.51 11.52 -20.83
N VAL A 122 -9.01 10.33 -20.51
CA VAL A 122 -9.81 9.21 -20.02
C VAL A 122 -10.51 9.57 -18.70
N GLU A 123 -9.80 10.24 -17.77
CA GLU A 123 -10.37 10.72 -16.52
C GLU A 123 -11.46 11.78 -16.75
N ARG A 124 -11.22 12.72 -17.67
CA ARG A 124 -12.21 13.71 -18.08
C ARG A 124 -13.49 13.05 -18.58
N ILE A 125 -13.38 12.10 -19.51
CA ILE A 125 -14.53 11.34 -20.06
C ILE A 125 -15.27 10.58 -18.96
N LYS A 126 -14.54 9.96 -18.03
CA LYS A 126 -15.15 9.25 -16.88
C LYS A 126 -16.02 10.17 -16.03
N THR A 127 -15.66 11.45 -15.91
CA THR A 127 -16.43 12.46 -15.17
C THR A 127 -17.50 13.18 -15.99
N ASP A 128 -17.49 13.03 -17.33
CA ASP A 128 -18.45 13.70 -18.22
C ASP A 128 -19.83 13.01 -18.16
N HIS A 129 -20.82 13.73 -17.64
CA HIS A 129 -22.17 13.20 -17.48
C HIS A 129 -22.96 13.11 -18.78
N THR A 130 -22.55 13.81 -19.84
CA THR A 130 -23.23 13.81 -21.15
C THR A 130 -22.91 12.56 -21.96
N LEU A 131 -21.72 12.00 -21.81
CA LEU A 131 -21.28 10.75 -22.47
C LEU A 131 -21.70 9.47 -21.70
N ASN A 132 -22.20 9.62 -20.47
CA ASN A 132 -22.49 8.53 -19.55
C ASN A 132 -23.99 8.19 -19.43
N GLU A 133 -24.81 8.48 -20.45
CA GLU A 133 -26.27 8.26 -20.49
C GLU A 133 -26.70 6.91 -19.87
N GLY A 134 -27.01 6.91 -18.57
CA GLY A 134 -27.51 5.76 -17.82
C GLY A 134 -26.51 4.66 -17.42
N LYS A 135 -25.28 4.63 -17.94
CA LYS A 135 -24.27 3.59 -17.58
C LYS A 135 -23.29 4.10 -16.51
N LYS A 136 -23.69 4.05 -15.24
CA LYS A 136 -22.75 4.27 -14.12
C LYS A 136 -21.85 3.05 -13.96
N VAL A 137 -20.59 3.13 -14.41
CA VAL A 137 -19.54 2.22 -13.91
C VAL A 137 -19.41 2.50 -12.41
N PRO A 138 -19.63 1.50 -11.52
CA PRO A 138 -19.45 1.71 -10.10
C PRO A 138 -18.03 2.21 -9.85
N PRO A 139 -17.84 3.32 -9.11
CA PRO A 139 -16.50 3.76 -8.79
C PRO A 139 -15.80 2.65 -8.01
N ASP A 140 -14.55 2.38 -8.34
CA ASP A 140 -13.70 1.58 -7.47
C ASP A 140 -13.64 2.28 -6.11
N LYS A 141 -14.23 1.65 -5.10
CA LYS A 141 -14.33 2.21 -3.74
C LYS A 141 -13.03 2.01 -2.96
N ARG A 142 -12.06 1.27 -3.51
CA ARG A 142 -10.78 1.01 -2.87
C ARG A 142 -9.98 2.30 -2.80
N GLN A 143 -9.37 2.53 -1.64
CA GLN A 143 -8.47 3.66 -1.47
C GLN A 143 -7.10 3.27 -2.04
N PRO A 144 -6.47 4.11 -2.87
CA PRO A 144 -5.18 3.76 -3.50
C PRO A 144 -4.12 3.30 -2.50
N VAL A 145 -4.05 3.96 -1.33
CA VAL A 145 -3.11 3.60 -0.25
C VAL A 145 -3.35 2.20 0.32
N LEU A 146 -4.59 1.70 0.32
CA LEU A 146 -4.92 0.36 0.79
C LEU A 146 -4.60 -0.69 -0.28
N VAL A 147 -4.74 -0.33 -1.56
CA VAL A 147 -4.30 -1.17 -2.67
C VAL A 147 -2.78 -1.34 -2.60
N GLU A 148 -2.03 -0.24 -2.45
CA GLU A 148 -0.56 -0.30 -2.32
C GLU A 148 -0.11 -1.12 -1.10
N LEU A 149 -0.77 -0.96 0.06
CA LEU A 149 -0.53 -1.80 1.24
C LEU A 149 -0.75 -3.29 0.91
N GLY A 150 -1.86 -3.60 0.26
CA GLY A 150 -2.23 -4.97 -0.06
C GLY A 150 -1.25 -5.64 -1.02
N GLU A 151 -0.86 -4.93 -2.08
CA GLU A 151 0.16 -5.35 -3.04
C GLU A 151 1.50 -5.60 -2.35
N ARG A 152 1.93 -4.68 -1.48
CA ARG A 152 3.17 -4.80 -0.72
C ARG A 152 3.18 -6.02 0.20
N ILE A 153 2.09 -6.27 0.93
CA ILE A 153 1.96 -7.49 1.76
C ILE A 153 2.04 -8.73 0.87
N ARG A 154 1.35 -8.73 -0.27
CA ARG A 154 1.34 -9.84 -1.22
C ARG A 154 2.74 -10.11 -1.80
N ASP A 155 3.46 -9.06 -2.19
CA ASP A 155 4.80 -9.17 -2.78
C ASP A 155 5.78 -9.77 -1.78
N ILE A 156 5.80 -9.27 -0.54
CA ILE A 156 6.63 -9.82 0.54
C ILE A 156 6.23 -11.26 0.84
N ARG A 157 4.93 -11.58 0.87
CA ARG A 157 4.43 -12.94 1.09
C ARG A 157 4.94 -13.91 0.02
N LEU A 158 4.86 -13.52 -1.25
CA LEU A 158 5.34 -14.31 -2.38
C LEU A 158 6.86 -14.46 -2.35
N ALA A 159 7.59 -13.40 -1.97
CA ALA A 159 9.04 -13.45 -1.76
C ALA A 159 9.45 -14.44 -0.67
N ARG A 160 8.62 -14.62 0.36
CA ARG A 160 8.78 -15.64 1.40
C ARG A 160 8.33 -17.04 0.98
N GLY A 161 7.83 -17.22 -0.24
CA GLY A 161 7.29 -18.49 -0.72
C GLY A 161 5.99 -18.92 -0.02
N LEU A 162 5.28 -18.00 0.63
CA LEU A 162 4.08 -18.30 1.40
C LEU A 162 2.82 -18.19 0.54
N SER A 163 1.88 -19.12 0.70
CA SER A 163 0.52 -18.95 0.20
C SER A 163 -0.30 -18.01 1.11
N GLY A 164 -1.44 -17.52 0.62
CA GLY A 164 -2.35 -16.70 1.44
C GLY A 164 -2.87 -17.45 2.68
N ALA A 165 -2.99 -18.78 2.61
CA ALA A 165 -3.34 -19.62 3.74
C ALA A 165 -2.20 -19.74 4.75
N ASP A 166 -0.95 -19.83 4.28
CA ASP A 166 0.24 -19.89 5.14
C ASP A 166 0.41 -18.58 5.92
N LEU A 167 0.24 -17.43 5.27
CA LEU A 167 0.28 -16.14 5.96
C LEU A 167 -0.83 -16.01 7.00
N ALA A 168 -2.04 -16.46 6.68
CA ALA A 168 -3.16 -16.48 7.61
C ALA A 168 -2.84 -17.33 8.85
N ALA A 169 -2.34 -18.56 8.65
CA ALA A 169 -1.95 -19.45 9.73
C ALA A 169 -0.82 -18.84 10.60
N ALA A 170 0.23 -18.30 9.99
CA ALA A 170 1.38 -17.73 10.69
C ALA A 170 1.04 -16.44 11.45
N SER A 171 0.13 -15.61 10.92
CA SER A 171 -0.31 -14.36 11.58
C SER A 171 -1.43 -14.57 12.61
N GLY A 172 -2.00 -15.79 12.69
CA GLY A 172 -3.19 -16.06 13.50
C GLY A 172 -4.45 -15.31 13.00
N LEU A 173 -4.48 -14.93 11.72
CA LEU A 173 -5.60 -14.26 11.07
C LEU A 173 -6.37 -15.26 10.20
N HIS A 174 -7.62 -14.94 9.87
CA HIS A 174 -8.39 -15.78 8.95
C HIS A 174 -8.00 -15.51 7.48
N ALA A 175 -7.91 -16.55 6.66
CA ALA A 175 -7.54 -16.43 5.25
C ALA A 175 -8.39 -15.41 4.45
N PRO A 176 -9.72 -15.31 4.64
CA PRO A 176 -10.52 -14.25 4.02
C PRO A 176 -10.09 -12.83 4.43
N ALA A 177 -9.63 -12.65 5.67
CA ALA A 177 -9.16 -11.34 6.13
C ALA A 177 -7.85 -10.95 5.44
N ILE A 178 -6.88 -11.88 5.30
CA ILE A 178 -5.66 -11.67 4.54
C ILE A 178 -5.99 -11.33 3.08
N HIS A 179 -6.87 -12.10 2.44
CA HIS A 179 -7.26 -11.84 1.07
C HIS A 179 -7.83 -10.43 0.87
N LEU A 180 -8.78 -10.02 1.72
CA LEU A 180 -9.39 -8.68 1.65
C LEU A 180 -8.38 -7.54 1.88
N ILE A 181 -7.35 -7.77 2.71
CA ILE A 181 -6.26 -6.81 2.90
C ILE A 181 -5.38 -6.75 1.64
N GLU A 182 -4.97 -7.89 1.09
CA GLU A 182 -4.11 -7.96 -0.11
C GLU A 182 -4.72 -7.31 -1.35
N ILE A 183 -6.05 -7.30 -1.48
CA ILE A 183 -6.74 -6.65 -2.62
C ILE A 183 -7.17 -5.20 -2.33
N GLY A 184 -6.79 -4.64 -1.18
CA GLY A 184 -7.10 -3.26 -0.78
C GLY A 184 -8.56 -3.01 -0.37
N MET A 185 -9.31 -4.07 -0.07
CA MET A 185 -10.73 -3.99 0.31
C MET A 185 -10.95 -3.82 1.82
N ARG A 186 -9.90 -3.96 2.63
CA ARG A 186 -9.95 -3.79 4.09
C ARG A 186 -8.84 -2.87 4.59
N ASN A 187 -9.19 -1.96 5.49
CA ASN A 187 -8.24 -1.10 6.22
C ASN A 187 -7.90 -1.76 7.57
N PRO A 188 -6.76 -2.45 7.71
CA PRO A 188 -6.37 -3.10 8.96
C PRO A 188 -5.98 -2.07 10.03
N ASN A 189 -6.12 -2.43 11.30
CA ASN A 189 -5.49 -1.68 12.39
C ASN A 189 -4.02 -2.07 12.55
N LEU A 190 -3.28 -1.27 13.31
CA LEU A 190 -1.86 -1.51 13.54
C LEU A 190 -1.61 -2.87 14.19
N ASP A 191 -2.45 -3.34 15.11
CA ASP A 191 -2.29 -4.68 15.71
C ASP A 191 -2.32 -5.80 14.67
N THR A 192 -3.21 -5.68 13.68
CA THR A 192 -3.28 -6.61 12.56
C THR A 192 -2.02 -6.53 11.71
N LEU A 193 -1.50 -5.32 11.46
CA LEU A 193 -0.26 -5.14 10.72
C LEU A 193 0.95 -5.69 11.46
N LEU A 194 1.05 -5.52 12.78
CA LEU A 194 2.11 -6.11 13.60
C LEU A 194 2.12 -7.64 13.47
N LYS A 195 0.94 -8.27 13.50
CA LYS A 195 0.80 -9.73 13.28
C LYS A 195 1.24 -10.16 11.88
N ILE A 196 0.87 -9.38 10.85
CA ILE A 196 1.27 -9.64 9.47
C ILE A 196 2.79 -9.48 9.32
N ALA A 197 3.37 -8.40 9.83
CA ALA A 197 4.81 -8.12 9.78
C ALA A 197 5.62 -9.20 10.49
N ALA A 198 5.15 -9.65 11.67
CA ALA A 198 5.75 -10.75 12.42
C ALA A 198 5.70 -12.06 11.64
N ALA A 199 4.56 -12.40 11.03
CA ALA A 199 4.42 -13.59 10.20
C ALA A 199 5.31 -13.56 8.95
N LEU A 200 5.51 -12.38 8.37
CA LEU A 200 6.40 -12.15 7.23
C LEU A 200 7.86 -11.96 7.64
N ARG A 201 8.18 -11.89 8.94
CA ARG A 201 9.51 -11.63 9.50
C ARG A 201 10.19 -10.39 8.91
N VAL A 202 9.43 -9.32 8.72
CA VAL A 202 9.93 -8.03 8.20
C VAL A 202 9.64 -6.91 9.19
N PRO A 203 10.36 -5.77 9.12
CA PRO A 203 9.98 -4.61 9.90
C PRO A 203 8.56 -4.15 9.56
N THR A 204 7.75 -3.73 10.54
CA THR A 204 6.38 -3.22 10.29
C THR A 204 6.41 -1.99 9.39
N ALA A 205 7.45 -1.16 9.50
CA ALA A 205 7.70 -0.02 8.62
C ALA A 205 7.76 -0.40 7.14
N LEU A 206 8.26 -1.62 6.82
CA LEU A 206 8.36 -2.10 5.45
C LEU A 206 7.00 -2.29 4.79
N LEU A 207 5.90 -2.39 5.56
CA LEU A 207 4.53 -2.51 5.04
C LEU A 207 3.93 -1.15 4.61
N PHE A 208 4.53 -0.03 4.99
CA PHE A 208 4.01 1.30 4.65
C PHE A 208 4.43 1.73 3.25
N ALA A 209 3.57 2.51 2.60
CA ALA A 209 3.89 3.17 1.34
C ALA A 209 5.12 4.09 1.49
N GLY A 210 5.91 4.24 0.42
CA GLY A 210 7.00 5.22 0.38
C GLY A 210 8.27 4.94 1.20
N PHE A 211 8.43 3.76 1.83
CA PHE A 211 9.66 3.43 2.58
C PHE A 211 10.17 1.99 2.33
N PRO A 212 11.49 1.73 2.51
CA PRO A 212 12.60 2.69 2.68
C PRO A 212 13.14 3.15 1.34
N ARG A 213 14.17 4.00 1.42
CA ARG A 213 15.34 3.95 0.52
C ARG A 213 15.37 2.67 -0.31
N VAL A 214 15.55 2.83 -1.61
CA VAL A 214 15.76 1.77 -2.61
C VAL A 214 16.73 0.71 -2.07
N ASP A 215 16.24 -0.20 -1.25
CA ASP A 215 16.85 -1.51 -1.13
C ASP A 215 16.53 -2.13 -2.47
N ALA A 216 17.56 -2.31 -3.29
CA ALA A 216 17.44 -2.89 -4.62
C ALA A 216 16.56 -4.16 -4.55
N THR A 217 16.72 -4.94 -3.47
CA THR A 217 15.92 -6.13 -3.17
C THR A 217 14.41 -5.84 -3.17
N PHE A 218 13.96 -4.76 -2.53
CA PHE A 218 12.54 -4.40 -2.48
C PHE A 218 12.00 -3.86 -3.80
N ALA A 219 12.80 -3.06 -4.51
CA ALA A 219 12.44 -2.61 -5.86
C ALA A 219 12.24 -3.81 -6.80
N LEU A 220 13.03 -4.87 -6.64
CA LEU A 220 12.94 -6.08 -7.43
C LEU A 220 11.72 -6.94 -7.11
N PHE A 221 11.30 -7.01 -5.86
CA PHE A 221 10.01 -7.64 -5.53
C PHE A 221 8.84 -6.87 -6.11
N ARG A 222 8.88 -5.53 -6.10
CA ARG A 222 7.88 -4.72 -6.80
C ARG A 222 7.92 -4.93 -8.30
N VAL A 223 9.09 -5.15 -8.91
CA VAL A 223 9.21 -5.55 -10.32
C VAL A 223 8.55 -6.92 -10.54
N ARG A 224 8.79 -7.89 -9.67
CA ARG A 224 8.16 -9.22 -9.73
C ARG A 224 6.63 -9.12 -9.58
N GLY A 225 6.14 -8.31 -8.65
CA GLY A 225 4.72 -7.97 -8.51
C GLY A 225 4.17 -7.23 -9.74
N LEU A 226 4.95 -6.31 -10.29
CA LEU A 226 4.69 -5.62 -11.56
C LEU A 226 4.51 -6.61 -12.69
N TYR A 227 5.18 -7.78 -12.77
CA TYR A 227 4.87 -8.74 -13.85
C TYR A 227 3.39 -9.16 -13.85
N SER A 228 2.82 -9.40 -12.67
CA SER A 228 1.38 -9.73 -12.57
C SER A 228 0.49 -8.55 -12.95
N GLY A 229 0.87 -7.34 -12.53
CA GLY A 229 0.22 -6.08 -12.92
C GLY A 229 0.31 -5.84 -14.42
N ILE A 230 1.50 -5.91 -14.99
CA ILE A 230 1.84 -5.76 -16.41
C ILE A 230 1.08 -6.78 -17.25
N LEU A 231 0.97 -8.05 -16.83
CA LEU A 231 0.18 -9.04 -17.57
C LEU A 231 -1.30 -8.62 -17.61
N SER A 232 -1.87 -8.23 -16.47
CA SER A 232 -3.25 -7.72 -16.43
C SER A 232 -3.42 -6.46 -17.27
N THR A 233 -2.52 -5.49 -17.11
CA THR A 233 -2.49 -4.24 -17.87
C THR A 233 -2.31 -4.48 -19.36
N SER A 234 -1.51 -5.47 -19.77
CA SER A 234 -1.29 -5.78 -21.18
C SER A 234 -2.58 -6.24 -21.86
N GLU A 235 -3.37 -7.05 -21.15
CA GLU A 235 -4.66 -7.52 -21.65
C GLU A 235 -5.67 -6.36 -21.70
N GLN A 236 -5.73 -5.54 -20.64
CA GLN A 236 -6.59 -4.35 -20.61
C GLN A 236 -6.19 -3.33 -21.69
N ALA A 237 -4.89 -3.13 -21.92
CA ALA A 237 -4.38 -2.22 -22.93
C ALA A 237 -4.72 -2.73 -24.33
N ARG A 238 -4.58 -4.04 -24.60
CA ARG A 238 -4.98 -4.64 -25.89
C ARG A 238 -6.47 -4.39 -26.15
N ILE A 239 -7.32 -4.70 -25.18
CA ILE A 239 -8.78 -4.47 -25.28
C ILE A 239 -9.09 -2.99 -25.55
N LEU A 240 -8.37 -2.06 -24.89
CA LEU A 240 -8.54 -0.64 -25.09
C LEU A 240 -8.11 -0.22 -26.50
N PHE A 241 -6.94 -0.65 -26.98
CA PHE A 241 -6.45 -0.35 -28.31
C PHE A 241 -7.41 -0.85 -29.40
N ASP A 242 -7.92 -2.08 -29.28
CA ASP A 242 -8.90 -2.63 -30.22
C ASP A 242 -10.16 -1.73 -30.31
N LYS A 243 -10.61 -1.17 -29.18
CA LYS A 243 -11.76 -0.23 -29.16
C LYS A 243 -11.41 1.12 -29.77
N LEU A 244 -10.22 1.65 -29.50
CA LEU A 244 -9.78 2.93 -30.07
C LEU A 244 -9.62 2.83 -31.60
N ASP A 245 -9.14 1.71 -32.11
CA ASP A 245 -9.06 1.46 -33.56
C ASP A 245 -10.44 1.46 -34.22
N VAL A 246 -11.44 0.84 -33.58
CA VAL A 246 -12.84 0.89 -34.05
C VAL A 246 -13.35 2.33 -34.04
N LEU A 247 -13.10 3.10 -32.97
CA LEU A 247 -13.50 4.50 -32.90
C LEU A 247 -12.88 5.32 -34.03
N GLN A 248 -11.58 5.18 -34.29
CA GLN A 248 -10.92 5.89 -35.38
C GLN A 248 -11.52 5.58 -36.76
N ARG A 249 -11.91 4.32 -37.01
CA ARG A 249 -12.59 3.95 -38.25
C ARG A 249 -13.95 4.62 -38.37
N VAL A 250 -14.78 4.54 -37.32
CA VAL A 250 -16.10 5.18 -37.28
C VAL A 250 -15.99 6.70 -37.46
N THR A 251 -15.04 7.36 -36.81
CA THR A 251 -14.83 8.80 -36.95
C THR A 251 -14.41 9.17 -38.38
N ARG A 252 -13.58 8.35 -39.03
CA ARG A 252 -13.19 8.55 -40.43
C ARG A 252 -14.36 8.38 -41.41
N ASP A 253 -15.29 7.47 -41.12
CA ASP A 253 -16.46 7.20 -41.95
C ASP A 253 -17.59 8.23 -41.75
N ILE A 254 -17.61 8.95 -40.62
CA ILE A 254 -18.58 10.02 -40.32
C ILE A 254 -18.11 11.38 -40.85
N ILE A 255 -16.79 11.62 -40.91
CA ILE A 255 -16.19 12.90 -41.32
C ILE A 255 -15.95 12.98 -42.84
N ASN A 256 -16.01 11.85 -43.56
CA ASN A 256 -16.00 11.81 -45.04
C ASN A 256 -17.42 11.71 -45.60
#